data_AF-A0AA37B564-F1
#
_entry.id   AF-A0AA37B564-F1
#
_cell.length_a   1.000
_cell.length_b   1.000
_cell.length_c   1.000
_cell.angle_alpha   90.00
_cell.angle_beta   90.00
_cell.angle_gamma   90.00
#
_symmetry.space_group_name_H-M   'P 1'
#
loop_
_entity.id
_entity.type
_entity.pdbx_description
1 polymer ?
#
loop_
_entity_poly.entity_id
_entity_poly.type
_entity_poly.pdbx_seq_one_letter_code
_entity_poly.pdbx_strand_id
1 'polypeptide(L)'
;MITALLNTQEQQLTLLLSLLEQEKVALEQDDTIALFAVAEQKEQALAEISKADAELEASAEKSQLKTDLTLSKQVDTVKLLLQQCQQQNALNGEIIQASNEKVRQLSAVIGQLQNQNASTYDKLGKKHSSQRMGKGFKA
;
A
#
# COMPACT_ATOMS: atom_id res chain seq x y z
N MET A 1 5.79 -31.54 18.79
CA MET A 1 4.79 -30.46 18.63
C MET A 1 5.33 -29.33 17.74
N ILE A 2 6.63 -29.04 17.77
CA ILE A 2 7.28 -28.03 16.90
C ILE A 2 7.08 -28.24 15.38
N THR A 3 7.07 -29.47 14.89
CA THR A 3 6.86 -29.76 13.45
C THR A 3 5.49 -29.32 12.92
N ALA A 4 4.47 -29.30 13.77
CA ALA A 4 3.14 -28.82 13.40
C ALA A 4 3.13 -27.29 13.27
N LEU A 5 3.79 -26.59 14.22
CA LEU A 5 3.94 -25.13 14.19
C LEU A 5 4.71 -24.65 12.95
N LEU A 6 5.79 -25.33 12.58
CA LEU A 6 6.56 -25.05 11.36
C LEU A 6 5.71 -25.25 10.09
N ASN A 7 4.92 -26.33 10.03
CA ASN A 7 4.00 -26.55 8.90
C ASN A 7 2.94 -25.44 8.82
N THR A 8 2.37 -25.02 9.96
CA THR A 8 1.40 -23.92 9.99
C THR A 8 2.04 -22.62 9.50
N GLN A 9 3.27 -22.30 9.89
CA GLN A 9 3.99 -21.14 9.36
C GLN A 9 4.22 -21.23 7.85
N GLU A 10 4.65 -22.38 7.35
CA GLU A 10 4.88 -22.58 5.92
C GLU A 10 3.58 -22.42 5.11
N GLN A 11 2.47 -22.96 5.61
CA GLN A 11 1.15 -22.80 5.01
C GLN A 11 0.71 -21.33 5.01
N GLN A 12 0.87 -20.63 6.13
CA GLN A 12 0.50 -19.22 6.23
C GLN A 12 1.37 -18.31 5.34
N LEU A 13 2.67 -18.60 5.21
CA LEU A 13 3.55 -17.87 4.29
C LEU A 13 3.20 -18.14 2.83
N THR A 14 2.83 -19.37 2.48
CA THR A 14 2.37 -19.72 1.13
C THR A 14 1.06 -19.02 0.81
N LEU A 15 0.13 -18.96 1.77
CA LEU A 15 -1.11 -18.20 1.65
C LEU A 15 -0.79 -16.71 1.45
N LEU A 16 0.12 -16.14 2.25
CA LEU A 16 0.53 -14.75 2.14
C LEU A 16 1.13 -14.43 0.77
N LEU A 17 1.95 -15.33 0.18
CA LEU A 17 2.46 -15.17 -1.19
C LEU A 17 1.33 -15.12 -2.20
N SER A 18 0.35 -16.02 -2.11
CA SER A 18 -0.81 -16.01 -3.01
C SER A 18 -1.64 -14.73 -2.86
N LEU A 19 -1.82 -14.24 -1.62
CA LEU A 19 -2.50 -12.96 -1.36
C LEU A 19 -1.73 -11.78 -1.95
N LEU A 20 -0.40 -11.78 -1.88
CA LEU A 20 0.44 -10.75 -2.50
C LEU A 20 0.35 -10.74 -4.03
N GLU A 21 0.21 -11.91 -4.67
CA GLU A 21 -0.07 -11.98 -6.11
C GLU A 21 -1.47 -11.47 -6.46
N GLN A 22 -2.48 -11.82 -5.65
CA GLN A 22 -3.84 -11.30 -5.81
C GLN A 22 -3.90 -9.77 -5.60
N GLU A 23 -3.16 -9.24 -4.63
CA GLU A 23 -3.00 -7.80 -4.40
C GLU A 23 -2.42 -7.12 -5.64
N LYS A 24 -1.38 -7.69 -6.25
CA LYS A 24 -0.80 -7.16 -7.48
C LYS A 24 -1.84 -7.08 -8.61
N VAL A 25 -2.61 -8.15 -8.82
CA VAL A 25 -3.67 -8.17 -9.85
C VAL A 25 -4.75 -7.14 -9.54
N ALA A 26 -5.18 -7.01 -8.28
CA ALA A 26 -6.17 -6.03 -7.87
C ALA A 26 -5.67 -4.59 -8.03
N LEU A 27 -4.38 -4.32 -7.75
CA LEU A 27 -3.72 -3.03 -8.00
C LEU A 27 -3.65 -2.71 -9.50
N GLU A 28 -3.35 -3.69 -10.36
CA GLU A 28 -3.33 -3.49 -11.82
C GLU A 28 -4.72 -3.23 -12.40
N GLN A 29 -5.76 -3.76 -11.77
CA GLN A 29 -7.17 -3.58 -12.18
C GLN A 29 -7.86 -2.38 -11.51
N ASP A 30 -7.17 -1.65 -10.62
CA ASP A 30 -7.74 -0.62 -9.75
C ASP A 30 -8.99 -1.11 -8.97
N ASP A 31 -9.05 -2.41 -8.63
CA ASP A 31 -10.17 -3.00 -7.90
C ASP A 31 -10.02 -2.76 -6.39
N THR A 32 -10.64 -1.67 -5.95
CA THR A 32 -10.64 -1.26 -4.54
C THR A 32 -11.32 -2.26 -3.60
N ILE A 33 -12.32 -3.03 -4.07
CA ILE A 33 -13.04 -4.00 -3.22
C ILE A 33 -12.16 -5.21 -2.98
N ALA A 34 -11.55 -5.74 -4.06
CA ALA A 34 -10.59 -6.83 -3.95
C ALA A 34 -9.37 -6.44 -3.11
N LEU A 35 -8.88 -5.21 -3.23
CA LEU A 35 -7.76 -4.71 -2.41
C LEU A 35 -8.07 -4.73 -0.91
N PHE A 36 -9.27 -4.28 -0.50
CA PHE A 36 -9.67 -4.31 0.90
C PHE A 36 -9.78 -5.75 1.43
N ALA A 37 -10.37 -6.66 0.66
CA ALA A 37 -10.50 -8.06 1.06
C ALA A 37 -9.13 -8.74 1.20
N VAL A 38 -8.20 -8.47 0.29
CA VAL A 38 -6.84 -9.01 0.33
C VAL A 38 -6.04 -8.43 1.50
N ALA A 39 -6.22 -7.14 1.82
CA ALA A 39 -5.57 -6.50 2.95
C ALA A 39 -6.00 -7.12 4.29
N GLU A 40 -7.30 -7.37 4.49
CA GLU A 40 -7.83 -8.02 5.69
C GLU A 40 -7.27 -9.44 5.86
N GLN A 41 -7.21 -10.21 4.77
CA GLN A 41 -6.65 -11.56 4.78
C GLN A 41 -5.13 -11.55 5.06
N LYS A 42 -4.38 -10.58 4.55
CA LYS A 42 -2.95 -10.40 4.88
C LYS A 42 -2.75 -10.10 6.36
N GLU A 43 -3.59 -9.27 6.97
CA GLU A 43 -3.51 -8.94 8.40
C GLU A 43 -3.74 -10.19 9.27
N GLN A 44 -4.74 -11.00 8.93
CA GLN A 44 -5.02 -12.27 9.62
C GLN A 44 -3.85 -13.26 9.49
N ALA A 45 -3.34 -13.47 8.27
CA ALA A 45 -2.20 -14.36 8.04
C ALA A 45 -0.94 -13.92 8.81
N LEU A 46 -0.66 -12.61 8.87
CA LEU A 46 0.46 -12.07 9.65
C LEU A 46 0.27 -12.26 11.16
N ALA A 47 -0.95 -12.08 11.67
CA ALA A 47 -1.27 -12.32 13.07
C ALA A 47 -1.05 -13.79 13.45
N GLU A 48 -1.45 -14.73 12.58
CA GLU A 48 -1.22 -16.16 12.78
C GLU A 48 0.27 -16.54 12.73
N ILE A 49 1.04 -15.98 11.78
CA ILE A 49 2.49 -16.19 11.71
C ILE A 49 3.18 -15.68 12.98
N SER A 50 2.84 -14.47 13.43
CA SER A 50 3.39 -13.85 14.64
C SER A 50 3.06 -14.66 15.90
N LYS A 51 1.83 -15.19 15.98
CA LYS A 51 1.43 -16.08 17.08
C LYS A 51 2.22 -17.39 17.06
N ALA A 52 2.37 -18.01 15.90
CA ALA A 52 3.16 -19.22 15.74
C ALA A 52 4.64 -18.99 16.08
N ASP A 53 5.21 -17.84 15.70
CA ASP A 53 6.57 -17.43 16.08
C ASP A 53 6.71 -17.27 17.60
N ALA A 54 5.74 -16.62 18.26
CA ALA A 54 5.75 -16.46 19.71
C ALA A 54 5.65 -17.81 20.45
N GLU A 55 4.84 -18.73 19.94
CA GLU A 55 4.71 -20.10 20.48
C GLU A 55 6.00 -20.92 20.26
N LEU A 56 6.67 -20.74 19.12
CA LEU A 56 7.98 -21.34 18.84
C LEU A 56 9.09 -20.76 19.74
N GLU A 57 9.09 -19.45 19.99
CA GLU A 57 10.04 -18.79 20.90
C GLU A 57 9.84 -19.22 22.36
N ALA A 58 8.59 -19.39 22.79
CA ALA A 58 8.25 -19.86 24.13
C ALA A 58 8.51 -21.37 24.34
N SER A 59 8.70 -22.14 23.27
CA SER A 59 8.90 -23.58 23.34
C SER A 59 10.33 -23.94 23.76
N ALA A 60 10.48 -24.71 24.84
CA ALA A 60 11.76 -25.23 25.32
C ALA A 60 12.48 -26.16 24.31
N GLU A 61 11.74 -26.67 23.32
CA GLU A 61 12.23 -27.48 22.19
C GLU A 61 13.00 -26.65 21.14
N LYS A 62 13.16 -25.32 21.30
CA LYS A 62 13.94 -24.46 20.37
C LYS A 62 15.38 -24.94 20.14
N SER A 63 15.96 -25.64 21.11
CA SER A 63 17.28 -26.28 20.98
C SER A 63 17.29 -27.42 19.93
N GLN A 64 16.16 -28.11 19.73
CA GLN A 64 16.02 -29.17 18.73
C GLN A 64 16.04 -28.62 17.29
N LEU A 65 15.60 -27.38 17.07
CA LEU A 65 15.69 -26.70 15.76
C LEU A 65 17.13 -26.57 15.24
N LYS A 66 18.12 -26.49 16.15
CA LYS A 66 19.55 -26.43 15.82
C LYS A 66 20.22 -27.80 15.77
N THR A 67 19.58 -28.81 16.34
CA THR A 67 20.16 -30.15 16.54
C THR A 67 19.66 -31.13 15.48
N ASP A 68 18.44 -30.94 14.99
CA ASP A 68 17.85 -31.75 13.93
C ASP A 68 18.00 -31.06 12.56
N LEU A 69 18.71 -31.73 11.65
CA LEU A 69 19.00 -31.23 10.30
C LEU A 69 17.72 -31.04 9.47
N THR A 70 16.66 -31.79 9.76
CA THR A 70 15.38 -31.70 9.04
C THR A 70 14.62 -30.44 9.44
N LEU A 71 14.58 -30.12 10.73
CA LEU A 71 13.98 -28.90 11.26
C LEU A 71 14.75 -27.66 10.82
N SER A 72 16.09 -27.71 10.81
CA SER A 72 16.91 -26.60 10.31
C SER A 72 16.61 -26.28 8.85
N LYS A 73 16.43 -27.31 8.00
CA LYS A 73 16.04 -27.10 6.59
C LYS A 73 14.65 -26.47 6.47
N GLN A 74 13.68 -26.88 7.27
CA GLN A 74 12.34 -26.28 7.28
C GLN A 74 12.40 -24.80 7.68
N VAL A 75 13.20 -24.46 8.70
CA VAL A 75 13.43 -23.05 9.09
C VAL A 75 14.03 -22.24 7.94
N ASP A 76 14.99 -22.81 7.21
CA ASP A 76 15.58 -22.13 6.06
C ASP A 76 14.58 -21.93 4.91
N THR A 77 13.70 -22.91 4.65
CA THR A 77 12.58 -22.77 3.70
C THR A 77 11.63 -21.66 4.11
N VAL A 78 11.21 -21.63 5.38
CA VAL A 78 10.34 -20.59 5.94
C VAL A 78 10.97 -19.20 5.80
N LYS A 79 12.27 -19.06 6.08
CA LYS A 79 12.99 -17.79 5.87
C LYS A 79 13.03 -17.36 4.40
N LEU A 80 13.23 -18.31 3.49
CA LEU A 80 13.26 -18.04 2.06
C LEU A 80 11.88 -17.57 1.57
N LEU A 81 10.80 -18.23 1.99
CA LEU A 81 9.43 -17.81 1.71
C LEU A 81 9.15 -16.40 2.28
N LEU A 82 9.59 -16.13 3.51
CA LEU A 82 9.43 -14.82 4.13
C LEU A 82 10.18 -13.72 3.35
N GLN A 83 11.38 -14.02 2.86
CA GLN A 83 12.13 -13.10 2.00
C GLN A 83 11.41 -12.82 0.68
N GLN A 84 10.81 -13.86 0.07
CA GLN A 84 9.98 -13.70 -1.13
C GLN A 84 8.73 -12.84 -0.86
N CYS A 85 8.05 -13.07 0.28
CA CYS A 85 6.92 -12.24 0.72
C CYS A 85 7.33 -10.77 0.85
N GLN A 86 8.48 -10.49 1.48
CA GLN A 86 8.98 -9.13 1.65
C GLN A 86 9.28 -8.46 0.32
N GLN A 87 9.90 -9.18 -0.61
CA GLN A 87 10.20 -8.67 -1.95
C GLN A 87 8.92 -8.35 -2.72
N GLN A 88 7.95 -9.26 -2.72
CA GLN A 88 6.68 -9.05 -3.42
C GLN A 88 5.87 -7.90 -2.79
N ASN A 89 5.89 -7.77 -1.46
CA ASN A 89 5.24 -6.65 -0.77
C ASN A 89 5.91 -5.31 -1.11
N ALA A 90 7.24 -5.27 -1.27
CA ALA A 90 7.94 -4.06 -1.71
C ALA A 90 7.51 -3.64 -3.13
N LEU A 91 7.40 -4.60 -4.06
CA LEU A 91 6.91 -4.35 -5.42
C LEU A 91 5.47 -3.82 -5.41
N ASN A 92 4.58 -4.43 -4.64
CA ASN A 92 3.20 -3.95 -4.50
C ASN A 92 3.16 -2.53 -3.90
N GLY A 93 4.06 -2.22 -2.96
CA GLY A 93 4.24 -0.87 -2.41
C GLY A 93 4.64 0.18 -3.46
N GLU A 94 5.55 -0.16 -4.37
CA GLU A 94 5.93 0.71 -5.49
C GLU A 94 4.75 0.98 -6.44
N ILE A 95 3.94 -0.05 -6.73
CA ILE A 95 2.74 0.09 -7.57
C ILE A 95 1.72 1.04 -6.92
N ILE A 96 1.50 0.91 -5.60
CA ILE A 96 0.61 1.80 -4.84
C ILE A 96 1.12 3.25 -4.89
N GLN A 97 2.43 3.48 -4.74
CA GLN A 97 3.02 4.81 -4.84
C GLN A 97 2.80 5.41 -6.24
N ALA A 98 3.06 4.65 -7.29
CA ALA A 98 2.84 5.08 -8.67
C ALA A 98 1.36 5.40 -8.95
N SER A 99 0.42 4.62 -8.43
CA SER A 99 -1.02 4.90 -8.55
C SER A 99 -1.40 6.21 -7.84
N ASN A 100 -0.91 6.42 -6.62
CA ASN A 100 -1.12 7.67 -5.88
C ASN A 100 -0.57 8.90 -6.62
N GLU A 101 0.61 8.79 -7.25
CA GLU A 101 1.18 9.87 -8.06
C GLU A 101 0.31 10.21 -9.27
N LYS A 102 -0.21 9.20 -9.99
CA LYS A 102 -1.15 9.41 -11.10
C LYS A 102 -2.41 10.14 -10.64
N VAL A 103 -2.99 9.74 -9.50
CA VAL A 103 -4.17 10.41 -8.93
C VAL A 103 -3.87 11.87 -8.57
N ARG A 104 -2.69 12.16 -8.00
CA ARG A 104 -2.24 13.53 -7.72
C ARG A 104 -2.09 14.36 -8.98
N GLN A 105 -1.48 13.79 -10.03
CA GLN A 105 -1.33 14.47 -11.33
C GLN A 105 -2.70 14.77 -11.95
N LEU A 106 -3.62 13.80 -11.97
CA LEU A 106 -5.00 13.99 -12.42
C LEU A 106 -5.72 15.09 -11.64
N SER A 107 -5.59 15.09 -10.32
CA SER A 107 -6.18 16.11 -9.44
C SER A 107 -5.62 17.51 -9.74
N ALA A 108 -4.31 17.62 -9.98
CA ALA A 108 -3.67 18.87 -10.38
C ALA A 108 -4.17 19.38 -11.73
N VAL A 109 -4.33 18.49 -12.73
CA VAL A 109 -4.90 18.84 -14.04
C VAL A 109 -6.35 19.30 -13.90
N ILE A 110 -7.19 18.60 -13.13
CA ILE A 110 -8.58 19.01 -12.87
C ILE A 110 -8.61 20.39 -12.20
N GLY A 111 -7.78 20.62 -11.18
CA GLY A 111 -7.68 21.92 -10.51
C GLY A 111 -7.23 23.03 -11.46
N GLN A 112 -6.27 22.74 -12.35
CA GLN A 112 -5.82 23.68 -13.37
C GLN A 112 -6.94 24.01 -14.37
N LEU A 113 -7.71 23.02 -14.82
CA LEU A 113 -8.86 23.22 -15.72
C LEU A 113 -9.98 24.03 -15.05
N GLN A 114 -10.27 23.77 -13.78
CA GLN A 114 -11.26 24.54 -13.01
C GLN A 114 -10.83 26.00 -12.83
N ASN A 115 -9.56 26.25 -12.52
CA ASN A 115 -9.00 27.61 -12.42
C ASN A 115 -8.95 28.33 -13.77
N GLN A 116 -8.63 27.63 -14.87
CA GLN A 116 -8.69 28.20 -16.22
C GLN A 116 -10.13 28.53 -16.64
N ASN A 117 -11.11 27.67 -16.33
CA ASN A 117 -12.52 27.92 -16.63
C ASN A 117 -13.13 29.04 -15.77
N ALA A 118 -12.64 29.24 -14.54
CA ALA A 118 -12.95 30.43 -13.75
C ALA A 118 -12.39 31.73 -14.37
N SER A 119 -11.27 31.62 -15.11
CA SER A 119 -10.65 32.74 -15.83
C SER A 119 -11.38 33.13 -17.11
N THR A 120 -12.19 32.22 -17.69
CA THR A 120 -12.93 32.47 -18.94
C THR A 120 -14.32 33.07 -18.71
N TYR A 121 -14.79 33.13 -17.46
CA TYR A 121 -16.10 33.72 -17.09
C TYR A 121 -16.03 35.02 -16.29
N ASP A 122 -14.87 35.70 -16.25
CA ASP A 122 -14.77 37.13 -15.88
C ASP A 122 -14.62 38.04 -17.13
N LYS A 123 -14.83 37.48 -18.32
CA LYS A 123 -14.89 38.26 -19.58
C LYS A 123 -16.30 38.79 -19.90
N LEU A 124 -17.19 38.92 -18.90
CA LEU A 124 -18.50 39.58 -19.00
C LEU A 124 -18.66 40.76 -18.01
N GLY A 125 -17.63 41.60 -17.95
CA GLY A 125 -17.88 43.04 -18.08
C GLY A 125 -18.19 43.82 -16.80
N LYS A 126 -17.14 44.18 -16.06
CA LYS A 126 -17.01 45.55 -15.53
C LYS A 126 -15.62 46.12 -15.80
N LYS A 127 -15.47 46.72 -16.99
CA LYS A 127 -14.47 47.77 -17.21
C LYS A 127 -14.91 49.01 -16.42
N HIS A 128 -14.39 49.20 -15.20
CA HIS A 128 -14.32 50.54 -14.63
C HIS A 128 -13.04 51.24 -15.16
N SER A 129 -13.05 51.60 -16.43
CA SER A 129 -12.13 52.59 -16.99
C SER A 129 -12.94 53.84 -17.34
N SER A 130 -12.94 54.82 -16.45
CA SER A 130 -13.08 56.27 -16.69
C SER A 130 -13.78 56.95 -15.51
N GLN A 131 -13.00 57.64 -14.67
CA GLN A 131 -13.19 59.08 -14.45
C GLN A 131 -11.97 59.59 -13.67
N ARG A 132 -10.87 59.79 -14.37
CA ARG A 132 -9.92 60.82 -13.95
C ARG A 132 -10.67 62.13 -14.26
N MET A 133 -11.16 62.86 -13.26
CA MET A 133 -11.32 64.31 -13.39
C MET A 133 -10.90 65.03 -12.12
N GLY A 134 -9.96 65.95 -12.34
CA GLY A 134 -9.12 66.56 -11.34
C GLY A 134 -9.87 67.46 -10.39
N LYS A 135 -9.27 67.60 -9.22
CA LYS A 135 -9.41 68.73 -8.31
C LYS A 135 -9.39 70.04 -9.11
N GLY A 136 -10.44 70.83 -8.95
CA GLY A 136 -10.40 72.24 -9.34
C GLY A 136 -11.77 72.88 -9.37
N PHE A 137 -12.26 73.36 -8.21
CA PHE A 137 -13.03 74.60 -8.14
C PHE A 137 -12.85 75.21 -6.74
N LYS A 138 -12.03 76.27 -6.68
CA LYS A 138 -12.07 77.35 -5.69
C LYS A 138 -12.63 78.56 -6.44
N ALA A 139 -13.72 79.13 -5.96
CA ALA A 139 -14.17 80.51 -6.20
C ALA A 139 -15.08 80.90 -5.04
#